data_AF-A0A7K2VN70-F1
#
_entry.id   AF-A0A7K2VN70-F1
#
_cell.length_a   1.000
_cell.length_b   1.000
_cell.length_c   1.000
_cell.angle_alpha   90.00
_cell.angle_beta   90.00
_cell.angle_gamma   90.00
#
_symmetry.space_group_name_H-M   'P 1'
#
loop_
_entity.id
_entity.type
_entity.pdbx_description
1 polymer ?
#
loop_
_entity_poly.entity_id
_entity_poly.type
_entity_poly.pdbx_seq_one_letter_code
_entity_poly.pdbx_strand_id
1 'polypeptide(L)' 'MGIESDQVVYEYLSRVGDVAQQRQLPSSTRMRLVSELRNEIDRHRARATVDSPAAVRRILDQLGSPDDVVRSAG' A
#
# COMPACT_ATOMS: atom_id res chain seq x y z
N MET A 1 -19.39 -1.23 5.93
CA MET A 1 -18.33 -0.25 6.27
C MET A 1 -16.92 -0.80 5.99
N GLY A 2 -16.70 -1.55 4.90
CA GLY A 2 -15.35 -1.94 4.42
C GLY A 2 -14.93 -1.23 3.14
N ILE A 3 -15.89 -0.71 2.36
CA ILE A 3 -15.66 -0.07 1.06
C ILE A 3 -14.78 1.19 1.19
N GLU A 4 -15.00 2.01 2.22
CA GLU A 4 -14.17 3.21 2.46
C GLU A 4 -12.75 2.84 2.89
N SER A 5 -12.58 1.78 3.69
CA SER A 5 -11.27 1.24 4.07
C SER A 5 -10.52 0.72 2.84
N ASP A 6 -11.21 -0.01 1.97
CA ASP A 6 -10.66 -0.52 0.72
C ASP A 6 -10.27 0.61 -0.24
N GLN A 7 -11.05 1.70 -0.29
CA GLN A 7 -10.72 2.89 -1.08
C GLN A 7 -9.39 3.52 -0.61
N VAL A 8 -9.15 3.62 0.70
CA VAL A 8 -7.88 4.14 1.24
C VAL A 8 -6.70 3.26 0.84
N VAL A 9 -6.85 1.93 0.89
CA VAL A 9 -5.81 1.00 0.43
C VAL A 9 -5.56 1.16 -1.07
N TYR A 10 -6.62 1.23 -1.87
CA TYR A 10 -6.54 1.39 -3.32
C TYR A 10 -5.82 2.69 -3.71
N GLU A 11 -6.14 3.81 -3.07
CA GLU A 11 -5.49 5.10 -3.31
C GLU A 11 -3.99 5.05 -3.02
N TYR A 12 -3.61 4.40 -1.92
CA TYR A 12 -2.20 4.22 -1.56
C TYR A 12 -1.45 3.35 -2.58
N LEU A 13 -1.99 2.17 -2.92
CA LEU A 13 -1.36 1.25 -3.86
C LEU A 13 -1.29 1.85 -5.28
N SER A 14 -2.30 2.61 -5.69
CA SER A 14 -2.28 3.35 -6.96
C SER A 14 -1.11 4.35 -7.00
N ARG A 15 -0.93 5.15 -5.93
CA ARG A 15 0.20 6.08 -5.83
C ARG A 15 1.55 5.37 -5.84
N VAL A 16 1.69 4.23 -5.15
CA VAL A 16 2.91 3.41 -5.22
C VAL A 16 3.19 2.97 -6.67
N GLY A 17 2.17 2.51 -7.38
CA GLY A 17 2.25 2.14 -8.79
C GLY A 17 2.73 3.29 -9.68
N ASP A 18 2.15 4.48 -9.49
CA ASP A 18 2.50 5.70 -10.22
C ASP A 18 3.96 6.12 -9.96
N VAL A 19 4.40 6.14 -8.70
CA VAL A 19 5.77 6.50 -8.34
C VAL A 19 6.77 5.47 -8.87
N ALA A 20 6.47 4.18 -8.76
CA ALA A 20 7.30 3.11 -9.33
C ALA A 20 7.44 3.22 -10.85
N GLN A 21 6.35 3.59 -11.55
CA GLN A 21 6.37 3.86 -12.99
C GLN A 21 7.22 5.10 -13.32
N GLN A 22 7.08 6.19 -12.56
CA GLN A 22 7.87 7.42 -12.77
C GLN A 22 9.37 7.18 -12.58
N ARG A 23 9.76 6.30 -11.65
CA ARG A 23 11.16 5.89 -11.44
C ARG A 23 11.65 4.81 -12.39
N GLN A 24 10.85 4.44 -13.40
CA GLN A 24 11.22 3.48 -14.44
C GLN A 24 11.60 2.10 -13.87
N LEU A 25 11.01 1.71 -12.75
CA LEU A 25 11.23 0.36 -12.21
C LEU A 25 10.75 -0.70 -13.21
N PRO A 26 11.46 -1.85 -13.32
CA PRO A 26 11.00 -2.96 -14.15
C PRO A 26 9.57 -3.37 -13.77
N SER A 27 8.73 -3.69 -14.76
CA SER A 27 7.34 -4.08 -14.54
C SER A 27 7.19 -5.24 -13.55
N SER A 28 8.11 -6.21 -13.58
CA SER A 28 8.15 -7.33 -12.63
C SER A 28 8.40 -6.88 -11.20
N THR A 29 9.32 -5.94 -10.99
CA THR A 29 9.60 -5.33 -9.67
C THR A 29 8.39 -4.54 -9.18
N ARG A 30 7.76 -3.73 -10.04
CA ARG A 30 6.55 -2.97 -9.68
C ARG A 30 5.39 -3.89 -9.29
N MET A 31 5.12 -4.94 -10.07
CA MET A 31 4.06 -5.90 -9.77
C MET A 31 4.32 -6.64 -8.46
N ARG A 32 5.57 -7.05 -8.21
CA ARG A 32 5.96 -7.68 -6.94
C ARG A 32 5.73 -6.73 -5.77
N LEU A 33 6.21 -5.49 -5.86
CA LEU A 33 6.07 -4.48 -4.80
C LEU A 33 4.60 -4.24 -4.43
N VAL A 34 3.74 -4.02 -5.42
CA VAL A 34 2.30 -3.79 -5.18
C VAL A 34 1.64 -5.01 -4.54
N SER A 35 1.99 -6.22 -5.00
CA SER A 35 1.45 -7.46 -4.43
C SER A 35 1.90 -7.68 -2.99
N GLU A 36 3.17 -7.43 -2.68
CA GLU A 36 3.72 -7.59 -1.33
C GLU A 36 3.10 -6.60 -0.35
N LEU A 37 2.97 -5.33 -0.74
CA LEU A 37 2.32 -4.30 0.08
C LEU A 37 0.85 -4.62 0.34
N ARG A 38 0.12 -5.08 -0.68
CA ARG A 38 -1.27 -5.51 -0.49
C ARG A 38 -1.38 -6.63 0.54
N ASN A 39 -0.54 -7.65 0.42
CA ASN A 39 -0.52 -8.77 1.37
C ASN A 39 -0.12 -8.33 2.78
N GLU A 40 0.79 -7.36 2.91
CA GLU A 40 1.15 -6.79 4.21
C GLU A 40 0.01 -6.01 4.84
N ILE A 41 -0.64 -5.11 4.09
CA ILE A 41 -1.81 -4.37 4.54
C ILE A 41 -2.91 -5.33 5.00
N ASP A 42 -3.21 -6.37 4.21
CA ASP A 42 -4.23 -7.35 4.54
C ASP A 42 -3.87 -8.13 5.82
N ARG A 43 -2.58 -8.47 6.03
CA ARG A 43 -2.10 -9.08 7.28
C ARG A 43 -2.25 -8.17 8.49
N HIS A 44 -2.03 -6.87 8.35
CA HIS A 44 -2.27 -5.90 9.42
C HIS A 44 -3.77 -5.71 9.71
N ARG A 45 -4.60 -5.61 8.67
CA ARG A 45 -6.07 -5.51 8.79
C ARG A 45 -6.67 -6.72 9.49
N ALA A 46 -6.18 -7.92 9.20
CA ALA A 46 -6.64 -9.15 9.86
C ALA A 46 -6.41 -9.16 11.38
N ARG A 47 -5.48 -8.34 11.89
CA ARG A 47 -5.19 -8.19 13.33
C ARG A 47 -5.98 -7.05 13.98
N ALA A 48 -6.60 -6.17 13.19
CA ALA A 48 -7.35 -5.04 13.70
C ALA A 48 -8.76 -5.49 14.14
N THR A 49 -9.24 -4.96 15.27
CA THR A 49 -10.59 -5.26 15.78
C THR A 49 -11.69 -4.66 14.90
N VAL A 50 -11.39 -3.56 14.20
CA VAL A 50 -12.34 -2.85 13.31
C VAL A 50 -11.64 -2.45 12.03
N ASP A 51 -12.26 -2.81 10.91
CA ASP A 51 -11.82 -2.42 9.57
C ASP A 51 -12.39 -1.05 9.18
N SER A 52 -11.75 0.02 9.65
CA SER A 52 -12.16 1.41 9.40
C SER A 52 -11.08 2.20 8.65
N PRO A 53 -11.43 3.27 7.91
CA PRO A 53 -10.47 4.12 7.21
C PRO A 53 -9.36 4.67 8.12
N ALA A 54 -9.70 5.01 9.37
CA ALA A 54 -8.75 5.51 10.36
C ALA A 54 -7.79 4.41 10.87
N ALA A 55 -8.23 3.16 10.94
CA ALA A 55 -7.34 2.04 11.26
C ALA A 55 -6.38 1.76 10.08
N VAL A 56 -6.89 1.77 8.85
CA VAL A 56 -6.06 1.61 7.64
C VAL A 56 -5.04 2.73 7.53
N ARG A 57 -5.41 4.00 7.75
CA ARG A 57 -4.46 5.13 7.71
C ARG A 57 -3.26 4.91 8.62
N ARG A 58 -3.48 4.41 9.84
CA ARG A 58 -2.40 4.08 10.80
C ARG A 58 -1.50 2.94 10.32
N ILE A 59 -2.05 1.94 9.64
CA ILE A 59 -1.26 0.87 9.01
C ILE A 59 -0.37 1.48 7.92
N LEU A 60 -0.94 2.33 7.05
CA LEU A 60 -0.19 2.99 5.98
C LEU A 60 0.91 3.91 6.53
N ASP A 61 0.64 4.65 7.61
CA ASP A 61 1.63 5.50 8.28
C ASP A 61 2.83 4.68 8.80
N GLN A 62 2.63 3.41 9.18
CA GLN A 62 3.71 2.49 9.58
C GLN A 62 4.52 1.97 8.38
N LEU A 63 3.88 1.79 7.22
CA LEU A 63 4.55 1.39 5.98
C LEU A 63 5.38 2.54 5.37
N GLY A 64 4.96 3.78 5.61
CA GLY A 64 5.63 4.98 5.13
C GLY A 64 4.98 5.58 3.88
N SER A 65 5.64 6.58 3.29
CA SER A 65 5.12 7.23 2.10
C SER A 65 5.31 6.35 0.85
N PRO A 66 4.47 6.49 -0.20
CA PRO A 66 4.66 5.77 -1.45
C PRO A 66 6.07 5.97 -2.05
N ASP A 67 6.65 7.15 -1.90
CA ASP A 67 8.00 7.48 -2.37
C ASP A 67 9.11 6.75 -1.63
N ASP A 68 8.97 6.57 -0.31
CA ASP A 68 9.96 5.89 0.52
C ASP A 68 9.91 4.38 0.26
N VAL A 69 8.70 3.84 0.16
CA VAL A 69 8.48 2.43 -0.19
C VAL A 69 9.06 2.11 -1.55
N VAL A 70 8.78 2.92 -2.59
CA VAL A 70 9.37 2.72 -3.92
C VAL A 70 10.89 2.91 -3.89
N ARG A 71 11.42 3.86 -3.10
CA ARG A 71 12.87 4.05 -2.96
C ARG A 71 13.56 2.81 -2.40
N SER A 72 12.91 2.08 -1.49
CA SER A 72 13.48 0.86 -0.90
C SER A 72 13.47 -0.36 -1.83
N ALA A 73 12.64 -0.33 -2.89
CA ALA A 73 12.42 -1.46 -3.79
C ALA A 73 13.24 -1.39 -5.10
N GLY A 74 13.86 -0.25 -5.41
CA GLY A 74 14.69 0.00 -6.60
C GLY A 74 16.16 0.09 -6.27
#